data_AF-A0A941U277-F1
#
_entry.id   AF-A0A941U277-F1
#
_cell.length_a   1.000
_cell.length_b   1.000
_cell.length_c   1.000
_cell.angle_alpha   90.00
_cell.angle_beta   90.00
_cell.angle_gamma   90.00
#
_symmetry.space_group_name_H-M   'P 1'
#
loop_
_entity.id
_entity.type
_entity.pdbx_description
1 polymer ?
#
loop_
_entity_poly.entity_id
_entity_poly.type
_entity_poly.pdbx_seq_one_letter_code
_entity_poly.pdbx_strand_id
1 'polypeptide(L)'
;MPITPESRLARGSAALAVALALTALLAACEPKKDRPAQQAAAKVNQGEVTVQELDFVLQQQKGLKPEQMQAASKQVLERLIDQELAVQKAVQLKLDAEPKVQQQIDAARREIIARAYADKAGEAAAKPSADDVAQYFDAHPALFKERRIYSLQEIAIEARPEQLDALRAQLQASKSVADFVEHLKAGDFRFSGNQAVRAAEQLPLASLGALAAMKDGQAVLSPTANGALVVVLAGSRMQPVTLEQATPAIEQFLLNERRRELVAKDLKGLRDAAKIEYLGAFAGAAAAPASAAASGSK
;
A
#
# COMPACT_ATOMS: atom_id res chain seq x y z
N MET A 1 -61.08 -38.25 44.65
CA MET A 1 -60.45 -39.57 44.46
C MET A 1 -59.72 -39.57 43.12
N PRO A 2 -58.53 -40.18 42.97
CA PRO A 2 -57.78 -41.00 43.94
C PRO A 2 -56.92 -40.20 44.95
N ILE A 3 -55.59 -40.10 44.74
CA ILE A 3 -54.51 -40.00 45.78
C ILE A 3 -53.66 -38.71 45.66
N THR A 4 -53.05 -38.06 46.69
CA THR A 4 -52.43 -38.37 48.03
C THR A 4 -50.95 -38.84 47.99
N PRO A 5 -50.07 -38.49 48.97
CA PRO A 5 -50.15 -37.45 50.02
C PRO A 5 -48.81 -36.72 50.42
N GLU A 6 -48.90 -35.84 51.44
CA GLU A 6 -47.84 -35.37 52.39
C GLU A 6 -46.73 -34.43 51.84
N SER A 7 -46.03 -33.63 52.66
CA SER A 7 -45.97 -33.53 54.14
C SER A 7 -46.05 -32.07 54.67
N ARG A 8 -45.79 -31.83 55.97
CA ARG A 8 -46.07 -30.58 56.71
C ARG A 8 -44.80 -29.92 57.30
N LEU A 9 -45.00 -28.74 57.92
CA LEU A 9 -44.11 -27.99 58.84
C LEU A 9 -42.94 -27.24 58.17
N ALA A 10 -42.42 -26.13 58.73
CA ALA A 10 -43.01 -25.13 59.63
C ALA A 10 -42.16 -23.83 59.61
N ARG A 11 -42.70 -22.72 60.14
CA ARG A 11 -41.95 -21.46 60.34
C ARG A 11 -40.91 -21.64 61.46
N GLY A 12 -39.72 -21.04 61.27
CA GLY A 12 -38.68 -20.99 62.30
C GLY A 12 -37.64 -19.91 62.00
N SER A 13 -37.87 -18.68 62.47
CA SER A 13 -36.92 -17.58 62.35
C SER A 13 -35.89 -17.63 63.49
N ALA A 14 -34.60 -17.72 63.16
CA ALA A 14 -33.51 -17.49 64.11
C ALA A 14 -32.32 -16.88 63.36
N ALA A 15 -31.87 -15.71 63.80
CA ALA A 15 -30.60 -15.14 63.37
C ALA A 15 -29.49 -15.62 64.31
N LEU A 16 -28.31 -15.93 63.77
CA LEU A 16 -27.09 -16.00 64.57
C LEU A 16 -25.92 -15.45 63.74
N ALA A 17 -25.39 -14.32 64.18
CA ALA A 17 -24.17 -13.75 63.62
C ALA A 17 -22.96 -14.43 64.28
N VAL A 18 -22.06 -14.99 63.47
CA VAL A 18 -20.72 -15.38 63.90
C VAL A 18 -19.73 -14.66 63.00
N ALA A 19 -19.16 -13.56 63.51
CA ALA A 19 -18.01 -12.94 62.91
C ALA A 19 -16.75 -13.70 63.36
N LEU A 20 -15.99 -14.24 62.40
CA LEU A 20 -14.63 -14.71 62.64
C LEU A 20 -13.73 -14.17 61.52
N ALA A 21 -12.58 -13.61 61.89
CA ALA A 21 -11.75 -12.86 60.96
C ALA A 21 -10.86 -13.77 60.10
N LEU A 22 -10.73 -13.43 58.81
CA LEU A 22 -9.76 -14.02 57.88
C LEU A 22 -9.15 -12.94 56.97
N THR A 23 -8.45 -11.99 57.60
CA THR A 23 -7.69 -10.92 56.94
C THR A 23 -6.38 -11.46 56.33
N ALA A 24 -6.45 -12.07 55.14
CA ALA A 24 -5.25 -12.61 54.46
C ALA A 24 -5.37 -12.69 52.91
N LEU A 25 -5.88 -11.65 52.23
CA LEU A 25 -5.91 -11.58 50.76
C LEU A 25 -5.31 -10.26 50.23
N LEU A 26 -4.02 -10.06 50.52
CA LEU A 26 -3.21 -8.91 50.05
C LEU A 26 -1.82 -9.38 49.56
N ALA A 27 -1.80 -10.38 48.68
CA ALA A 27 -0.57 -10.91 48.06
C ALA A 27 -0.85 -11.56 46.68
N ALA A 28 -1.50 -10.82 45.77
CA ALA A 28 -1.78 -11.25 44.39
C ALA A 28 -1.22 -10.28 43.34
N CYS A 29 -0.13 -9.58 43.66
CA CYS A 29 0.74 -9.00 42.63
C CYS A 29 1.62 -10.14 42.08
N GLU A 30 1.25 -10.70 40.93
CA GLU A 30 2.15 -11.59 40.21
C GLU A 30 3.44 -10.83 39.86
N PRO A 31 4.64 -11.34 40.22
CA PRO A 31 5.87 -10.79 39.67
C PRO A 31 5.83 -10.96 38.15
N LYS A 32 6.28 -9.95 37.39
CA LYS A 32 6.36 -10.02 35.93
C LYS A 32 7.21 -11.24 35.53
N LYS A 33 6.53 -12.30 35.09
CA LYS A 33 7.12 -13.53 34.59
C LYS A 33 8.14 -13.19 33.51
N ASP A 34 9.38 -13.64 33.68
CA ASP A 34 10.49 -13.25 32.82
C ASP A 34 10.17 -13.53 31.35
N ARG A 35 10.04 -12.46 30.56
CA ARG A 35 10.36 -12.55 29.13
C ARG A 35 11.85 -12.87 29.04
N PRO A 36 12.30 -13.73 28.12
CA PRO A 36 13.72 -13.89 27.88
C PRO A 36 14.31 -12.51 27.59
N ALA A 37 15.23 -12.05 28.46
CA ALA A 37 15.63 -10.66 28.51
C ALA A 37 16.20 -10.22 27.15
N GLN A 38 15.44 -9.40 26.42
CA GLN A 38 15.85 -8.85 25.14
C GLN A 38 17.05 -7.95 25.44
N GLN A 39 18.23 -8.35 24.95
CA GLN A 39 19.50 -7.77 25.43
C GLN A 39 19.47 -6.25 25.29
N ALA A 40 19.58 -5.53 26.40
CA ALA A 40 19.54 -4.08 26.41
C ALA A 40 20.79 -3.50 25.74
N ALA A 41 20.59 -2.65 24.74
CA ALA A 41 21.65 -1.86 24.10
C ALA A 41 21.91 -0.55 24.87
N ALA A 42 20.86 0.05 25.45
CA ALA A 42 20.96 1.20 26.35
C ALA A 42 19.82 1.20 27.38
N LYS A 43 20.03 1.89 28.52
CA LYS A 43 18.99 2.15 29.52
C LYS A 43 18.68 3.65 29.56
N VAL A 44 17.40 4.00 29.54
CA VAL A 44 16.92 5.38 29.39
C VAL A 44 15.90 5.65 30.50
N ASN A 45 16.35 6.23 31.61
CA ASN A 45 15.56 6.41 32.84
C ASN A 45 14.95 5.10 33.37
N GLN A 46 13.66 4.85 33.13
CA GLN A 46 12.93 3.63 33.51
C GLN A 46 12.65 2.70 32.32
N GLY A 47 12.96 3.13 31.09
CA GLY A 47 12.90 2.33 29.86
C GLY A 47 14.26 1.78 29.45
N GLU A 48 14.27 0.95 28.42
CA GLU A 48 15.48 0.41 27.79
C GLU A 48 15.29 0.33 26.27
N VAL A 49 16.38 0.56 25.53
CA VAL A 49 16.45 0.32 24.08
C VAL A 49 17.13 -1.03 23.89
N THR A 50 16.49 -1.96 23.19
CA THR A 50 16.99 -3.32 23.00
C THR A 50 17.87 -3.45 21.75
N VAL A 51 18.73 -4.46 21.73
CA VAL A 51 19.48 -4.89 20.54
C VAL A 51 18.53 -5.28 19.40
N GLN A 52 17.34 -5.82 19.71
CA GLN A 52 16.36 -6.22 18.67
C GLN A 52 15.75 -5.02 17.95
N GLU A 53 15.52 -3.89 18.63
CA GLU A 53 15.04 -2.66 18.00
C GLU A 53 16.14 -1.98 17.17
N LEU A 54 17.37 -2.01 17.67
CA LEU A 54 18.56 -1.57 16.93
C LEU A 54 18.74 -2.39 15.64
N ASP A 55 18.72 -3.72 15.72
CA ASP A 55 18.82 -4.64 14.59
C ASP A 55 17.67 -4.45 13.59
N PHE A 56 16.43 -4.32 14.06
CA PHE A 56 15.25 -4.10 13.22
C PHE A 56 15.34 -2.81 12.39
N VAL A 57 15.92 -1.74 12.95
CA VAL A 57 16.12 -0.49 12.22
C VAL A 57 17.35 -0.54 11.31
N LEU A 58 18.42 -1.25 11.69
CA LEU A 58 19.56 -1.51 10.82
C LEU A 58 19.18 -2.36 9.60
N GLN A 59 18.32 -3.38 9.76
CA GLN A 59 17.82 -4.21 8.67
C GLN A 59 17.01 -3.43 7.62
N GLN A 60 16.43 -2.28 7.99
CA GLN A 60 15.74 -1.40 7.05
C GLN A 60 16.71 -0.55 6.20
N GLN A 61 17.96 -0.38 6.63
CA GLN A 61 18.99 0.39 5.91
C GLN A 61 19.64 -0.45 4.81
N LYS A 62 19.00 -0.45 3.63
CA LYS A 62 19.51 -1.15 2.44
C LYS A 62 20.91 -0.65 2.05
N GLY A 63 21.85 -1.58 1.88
CA GLY A 63 23.19 -1.30 1.34
C GLY A 63 24.26 -0.91 2.35
N LEU A 64 24.03 -1.06 3.67
CA LEU A 64 25.09 -0.98 4.67
C LEU A 64 26.23 -1.94 4.36
N LYS A 65 27.47 -1.43 4.29
CA LYS A 65 28.68 -2.25 4.16
C LYS A 65 29.21 -2.68 5.54
N PRO A 66 29.92 -3.83 5.65
CA PRO A 66 30.46 -4.31 6.93
C PRO A 66 31.31 -3.27 7.68
N GLU A 67 32.09 -2.46 6.99
CA GLU A 67 32.97 -1.44 7.56
C GLU A 67 32.18 -0.26 8.14
N GLN A 68 30.95 -0.03 7.66
CA GLN A 68 30.06 1.04 8.10
C GLN A 68 29.15 0.61 9.26
N MET A 69 28.95 -0.71 9.45
CA MET A 69 28.04 -1.27 10.46
C MET A 69 28.27 -0.65 11.86
N GLN A 70 29.50 -0.64 12.37
CA GLN A 70 29.75 -0.18 13.74
C GLN A 70 29.47 1.33 13.93
N ALA A 71 29.62 2.15 12.88
CA ALA A 71 29.26 3.56 12.93
C ALA A 71 27.73 3.74 12.84
N ALA A 72 27.08 3.03 11.91
CA ALA A 72 25.64 3.05 11.74
C ALA A 72 24.89 2.56 12.99
N SER A 73 25.34 1.47 13.63
CA SER A 73 24.76 0.96 14.88
C SER A 73 24.80 2.00 16.01
N LYS A 74 25.89 2.75 16.15
CA LYS A 74 25.98 3.85 17.12
C LYS A 74 24.97 4.96 16.78
N GLN A 75 24.96 5.44 15.54
CA GLN A 75 24.04 6.49 15.10
C GLN A 75 22.55 6.10 15.22
N VAL A 76 22.21 4.83 14.98
CA VAL A 76 20.86 4.31 15.20
C VAL A 76 20.53 4.20 16.68
N LEU A 77 21.47 3.77 17.52
CA LEU A 77 21.27 3.68 18.97
C LEU A 77 21.05 5.05 19.62
N GLU A 78 21.88 6.06 19.33
CA GLU A 78 21.68 7.42 19.85
C GLU A 78 20.30 7.98 19.45
N ARG A 79 19.90 7.80 18.18
CA ARG A 79 18.58 8.25 17.70
C ARG A 79 17.42 7.47 18.34
N LEU A 80 17.62 6.21 18.73
CA LEU A 80 16.62 5.44 19.50
C LEU A 80 16.54 5.92 20.96
N ILE A 81 17.66 6.35 21.56
CA ILE A 81 17.68 6.98 22.89
C ILE A 81 16.95 8.33 22.85
N ASP A 82 17.23 9.20 21.87
CA ASP A 82 16.51 10.46 21.65
C ASP A 82 14.99 10.23 21.47
N GLN A 83 14.63 9.21 20.68
CA GLN A 83 13.23 8.82 20.44
C GLN A 83 12.55 8.35 21.73
N GLU A 84 13.21 7.53 22.55
CA GLU A 84 12.68 7.07 23.84
C GLU A 84 12.54 8.22 24.85
N LEU A 85 13.52 9.15 24.92
CA LEU A 85 13.40 10.37 25.73
C LEU A 85 12.22 11.24 25.30
N ALA A 86 11.99 11.38 23.98
CA ALA A 86 10.84 12.10 23.45
C ALA A 86 9.50 11.41 23.75
N VAL A 87 9.43 10.07 23.66
CA VAL A 87 8.25 9.28 24.02
C VAL A 87 7.94 9.38 25.51
N GLN A 88 8.94 9.23 26.37
CA GLN A 88 8.78 9.42 27.83
C GLN A 88 8.26 10.84 28.14
N LYS A 89 8.73 11.87 27.43
CA LYS A 89 8.22 13.23 27.61
C LYS A 89 6.81 13.42 27.07
N ALA A 90 6.46 12.79 25.95
CA ALA A 90 5.11 12.81 25.40
C ALA A 90 4.08 12.16 26.36
N VAL A 91 4.42 11.03 26.98
CA VAL A 91 3.58 10.35 27.98
C VAL A 91 3.43 11.19 29.26
N GLN A 92 4.50 11.83 29.76
CA GLN A 92 4.40 12.79 30.88
C GLN A 92 3.43 13.95 30.59
N LEU A 93 3.38 14.40 29.33
CA LEU A 93 2.51 15.46 28.84
C LEU A 93 1.12 14.95 28.39
N LYS A 94 0.89 13.63 28.42
CA LYS A 94 -0.33 12.92 27.95
C LYS A 94 -0.66 13.13 26.46
N LEU A 95 0.34 13.45 25.64
CA LEU A 95 0.18 13.60 24.19
C LEU A 95 -0.18 12.27 23.53
N ASP A 96 0.29 11.16 24.08
CA ASP A 96 -0.08 9.80 23.71
C ASP A 96 -1.58 9.53 23.88
N ALA A 97 -2.21 10.11 24.91
CA ALA A 97 -3.62 9.98 25.21
C ALA A 97 -4.52 10.96 24.42
N GLU A 98 -3.97 11.85 23.58
CA GLU A 98 -4.79 12.74 22.75
C GLU A 98 -5.60 11.95 21.72
N PRO A 99 -6.89 12.29 21.47
CA PRO A 99 -7.73 11.57 20.51
C PRO A 99 -7.13 11.48 19.10
N LYS A 100 -6.42 12.52 18.66
CA LYS A 100 -5.75 12.57 17.35
C LYS A 100 -4.56 11.59 17.28
N VAL A 101 -3.79 11.46 18.36
CA VAL A 101 -2.63 10.58 18.43
C VAL A 101 -3.07 9.13 18.54
N GLN A 102 -4.07 8.82 19.40
CA GLN A 102 -4.70 7.51 19.47
C GLN A 102 -5.28 7.07 18.11
N GLN A 103 -6.01 7.96 17.41
CA GLN A 103 -6.53 7.67 16.07
C GLN A 103 -5.42 7.33 15.06
N GLN A 104 -4.27 8.01 15.12
CA GLN A 104 -3.12 7.73 14.26
C GLN A 104 -2.45 6.39 14.60
N ILE A 105 -2.31 6.07 15.90
CA ILE A 105 -1.78 4.79 16.39
C ILE A 105 -2.68 3.62 15.93
N ASP A 106 -4.00 3.73 16.11
CA ASP A 106 -4.95 2.70 15.70
C ASP A 106 -5.00 2.50 14.18
N ALA A 107 -4.89 3.58 13.40
CA ALA A 107 -4.80 3.51 11.95
C ALA A 107 -3.52 2.79 11.49
N ALA A 108 -2.36 3.17 12.02
CA ALA A 108 -1.08 2.54 11.72
C ALA A 108 -1.06 1.06 12.15
N ARG A 109 -1.55 0.76 13.35
CA ARG A 109 -1.68 -0.62 13.87
C ARG A 109 -2.55 -1.48 12.96
N ARG A 110 -3.67 -0.95 12.46
CA ARG A 110 -4.56 -1.65 11.51
C ARG A 110 -3.86 -1.91 10.19
N GLU A 111 -3.16 -0.92 9.62
CA GLU A 111 -2.44 -1.09 8.36
C GLU A 111 -1.32 -2.14 8.48
N ILE A 112 -0.48 -2.05 9.52
CA ILE A 112 0.65 -2.97 9.74
C ILE A 112 0.16 -4.42 9.85
N ILE A 113 -0.91 -4.67 10.62
CA ILE A 113 -1.47 -6.02 10.80
C ILE A 113 -2.12 -6.52 9.49
N ALA A 114 -2.86 -5.67 8.78
CA ALA A 114 -3.48 -6.05 7.50
C ALA A 114 -2.44 -6.34 6.41
N ARG A 115 -1.35 -5.56 6.38
CA ARG A 115 -0.21 -5.77 5.48
C ARG A 115 0.52 -7.07 5.78
N ALA A 116 0.85 -7.33 7.05
CA ALA A 116 1.46 -8.59 7.46
C ALA A 116 0.59 -9.81 7.14
N TYR A 117 -0.74 -9.68 7.22
CA TYR A 117 -1.65 -10.74 6.76
C TYR A 117 -1.64 -10.94 5.24
N ALA A 118 -1.66 -9.85 4.46
CA ALA A 118 -1.57 -9.93 2.99
C ALA A 118 -0.23 -10.54 2.53
N ASP A 119 0.89 -10.12 3.13
CA ASP A 119 2.20 -10.72 2.85
C ASP A 119 2.19 -12.22 3.18
N LYS A 120 1.59 -12.61 4.32
CA LYS A 120 1.47 -14.01 4.75
C LYS A 120 0.60 -14.86 3.82
N ALA A 121 -0.55 -14.36 3.39
CA ALA A 121 -1.41 -15.04 2.42
C ALA A 121 -0.74 -15.16 1.03
N GLY A 122 0.11 -14.20 0.67
CA GLY A 122 0.93 -14.23 -0.54
C GLY A 122 2.11 -15.21 -0.52
N GLU A 123 2.54 -15.72 0.65
CA GLU A 123 3.66 -16.68 0.73
C GLU A 123 3.40 -17.97 -0.06
N ALA A 124 2.13 -18.38 -0.18
CA ALA A 124 1.72 -19.60 -0.89
C ALA A 124 1.76 -19.48 -2.43
N ALA A 125 2.15 -18.32 -2.98
CA ALA A 125 2.24 -18.11 -4.42
C ALA A 125 3.28 -19.02 -5.08
N ALA A 126 2.82 -19.92 -5.97
CA ALA A 126 3.70 -20.77 -6.74
C ALA A 126 4.63 -19.93 -7.63
N LYS A 127 5.94 -20.23 -7.56
CA LYS A 127 6.95 -19.60 -8.43
C LYS A 127 6.59 -19.82 -9.91
N PRO A 128 6.80 -18.83 -10.78
CA PRO A 128 6.71 -19.03 -12.23
C PRO A 128 7.64 -20.16 -12.70
N SER A 129 7.16 -20.92 -13.68
CA SER A 129 7.94 -21.88 -14.45
C SER A 129 8.62 -21.21 -15.64
N ALA A 130 9.55 -21.91 -16.30
CA ALA A 130 10.14 -21.43 -17.55
C ALA A 130 9.07 -21.23 -18.65
N ASP A 131 8.04 -22.09 -18.69
CA ASP A 131 6.95 -22.01 -19.65
C ASP A 131 6.06 -20.78 -19.40
N ASP A 132 5.76 -20.44 -18.13
CA ASP A 132 5.06 -19.21 -17.76
C ASP A 132 5.83 -17.95 -18.24
N VAL A 133 7.16 -17.97 -18.04
CA VAL A 133 8.04 -16.86 -18.42
C VAL A 133 8.12 -16.71 -19.94
N ALA A 134 8.26 -17.81 -20.68
CA ALA A 134 8.26 -17.83 -22.13
C ALA A 134 6.90 -17.38 -22.70
N GLN A 135 5.78 -17.85 -22.14
CA GLN A 135 4.44 -17.43 -22.56
C GLN A 135 4.23 -15.92 -22.34
N TYR A 136 4.65 -15.37 -21.19
CA TYR A 136 4.55 -13.94 -20.93
C TYR A 136 5.45 -13.11 -21.86
N PHE A 137 6.67 -13.57 -22.15
CA PHE A 137 7.59 -12.94 -23.10
C PHE A 137 7.02 -12.89 -24.52
N ASP A 138 6.41 -13.99 -24.97
CA ASP A 138 5.81 -14.11 -26.30
C ASP A 138 4.50 -13.33 -26.44
N ALA A 139 3.70 -13.23 -25.37
CA ALA A 139 2.46 -12.47 -25.35
C ALA A 139 2.66 -10.94 -25.35
N HIS A 140 3.85 -10.44 -24.99
CA HIS A 140 4.12 -9.00 -24.84
C HIS A 140 5.28 -8.53 -25.74
N PRO A 141 5.20 -8.67 -27.09
CA PRO A 141 6.29 -8.31 -27.99
C PRO A 141 6.73 -6.84 -27.82
N ALA A 142 5.80 -5.91 -27.59
CA ALA A 142 6.12 -4.48 -27.38
C ALA A 142 6.95 -4.18 -26.11
N LEU A 143 6.98 -5.08 -25.12
CA LEU A 143 7.92 -5.01 -23.98
C LEU A 143 9.28 -5.64 -24.30
N PHE A 144 9.35 -6.56 -25.28
CA PHE A 144 10.46 -7.50 -25.43
C PHE A 144 11.01 -7.58 -26.86
N LYS A 145 10.41 -8.41 -27.74
CA LYS A 145 10.88 -8.66 -29.12
C LYS A 145 10.83 -7.42 -30.02
N GLU A 146 9.86 -6.55 -29.79
CA GLU A 146 9.61 -5.30 -30.50
C GLU A 146 9.86 -4.07 -29.61
N ARG A 147 10.52 -4.27 -28.46
CA ARG A 147 10.82 -3.22 -27.48
C ARG A 147 11.43 -1.99 -28.16
N ARG A 148 10.80 -0.84 -27.99
CA ARG A 148 11.29 0.46 -28.47
C ARG A 148 11.72 1.33 -27.29
N ILE A 149 12.72 2.17 -27.55
CA ILE A 149 12.95 3.41 -26.81
C ILE A 149 12.15 4.50 -27.52
N TYR A 150 11.30 5.20 -26.79
CA TYR A 150 10.36 6.21 -27.29
C TYR A 150 10.85 7.60 -26.87
N SER A 151 11.03 8.49 -27.84
CA SER A 151 11.19 9.93 -27.60
C SER A 151 9.81 10.57 -27.68
N LEU A 152 9.26 10.91 -26.51
CA LEU A 152 7.91 11.46 -26.38
C LEU A 152 7.95 12.96 -26.11
N GLN A 153 7.05 13.70 -26.76
CA GLN A 153 6.67 15.05 -26.35
C GLN A 153 5.26 14.99 -25.79
N GLU A 154 5.06 15.61 -24.64
CA GLU A 154 3.80 15.58 -23.88
C GLU A 154 3.34 17.03 -23.68
N ILE A 155 2.11 17.34 -24.07
CA ILE A 155 1.51 18.67 -23.87
C ILE A 155 0.25 18.50 -23.04
N ALA A 156 0.32 18.89 -21.77
CA ALA A 156 -0.85 18.96 -20.90
C ALA A 156 -1.55 20.31 -21.12
N ILE A 157 -2.88 20.30 -21.29
CA ILE A 157 -3.69 21.46 -21.68
C ILE A 157 -4.86 21.59 -20.71
N GLU A 158 -5.02 22.76 -20.09
CA GLU A 158 -6.23 23.08 -19.31
C GLU A 158 -7.39 23.34 -20.27
N ALA A 159 -8.47 22.56 -20.17
CA ALA A 159 -9.61 22.64 -21.08
C ALA A 159 -10.91 22.16 -20.40
N ARG A 160 -12.05 22.75 -20.77
CA ARG A 160 -13.37 22.20 -20.40
C ARG A 160 -13.73 21.00 -21.28
N PRO A 161 -14.60 20.07 -20.83
CA PRO A 161 -14.97 18.87 -21.60
C PRO A 161 -15.45 19.19 -23.03
N GLU A 162 -16.34 20.17 -23.16
CA GLU A 162 -16.87 20.66 -24.44
C GLU A 162 -15.84 21.32 -25.38
N GLN A 163 -14.59 21.55 -24.93
CA GLN A 163 -13.49 22.02 -25.79
C GLN A 163 -12.63 20.87 -26.36
N LEU A 164 -12.78 19.64 -25.85
CA LEU A 164 -11.87 18.53 -26.15
C LEU A 164 -11.95 18.05 -27.61
N ASP A 165 -13.13 18.02 -28.21
CA ASP A 165 -13.29 17.59 -29.61
C ASP A 165 -12.84 18.66 -30.61
N ALA A 166 -12.96 19.95 -30.27
CA ALA A 166 -12.36 21.03 -31.04
C ALA A 166 -10.83 20.94 -31.02
N LEU A 167 -10.23 20.71 -29.84
CA LEU A 167 -8.78 20.47 -29.70
C LEU A 167 -8.33 19.22 -30.48
N ARG A 168 -9.13 18.14 -30.48
CA ARG A 168 -8.84 16.91 -31.24
C ARG A 168 -8.89 17.13 -32.74
N ALA A 169 -9.90 17.84 -33.25
CA ALA A 169 -9.99 18.21 -34.66
C ALA A 169 -8.84 19.13 -35.09
N GLN A 170 -8.49 20.11 -34.26
CA GLN A 170 -7.36 21.01 -34.53
C GLN A 170 -6.00 20.28 -34.55
N LEU A 171 -5.79 19.30 -33.65
CA LEU A 171 -4.59 18.46 -33.65
C LEU A 171 -4.47 17.63 -34.94
N GLN A 172 -5.60 17.17 -35.49
CA GLN A 172 -5.64 16.44 -36.77
C GLN A 172 -5.46 17.35 -38.00
N ALA A 173 -5.82 18.63 -37.90
CA ALA A 173 -5.66 19.61 -38.97
C ALA A 173 -4.26 20.29 -39.01
N SER A 174 -3.55 20.28 -37.88
CA SER A 174 -2.21 20.85 -37.74
C SER A 174 -1.17 20.01 -38.50
N LYS A 175 -0.27 20.64 -39.27
CA LYS A 175 0.77 19.91 -40.04
C LYS A 175 1.99 19.57 -39.18
N SER A 176 2.17 20.28 -38.09
CA SER A 176 3.20 20.02 -37.09
C SER A 176 2.69 20.27 -35.66
N VAL A 177 3.43 19.76 -34.67
CA VAL A 177 3.19 20.06 -33.25
C VAL A 177 3.35 21.56 -32.95
N ALA A 178 4.23 22.26 -33.67
CA ALA A 178 4.41 23.70 -33.52
C ALA A 178 3.15 24.46 -34.00
N ASP A 179 2.56 24.08 -35.14
CA ASP A 179 1.30 24.66 -35.63
C ASP A 179 0.19 24.54 -34.58
N PHE A 180 0.11 23.38 -33.92
CA PHE A 180 -0.85 23.13 -32.86
C PHE A 180 -0.58 23.98 -31.62
N VAL A 181 0.68 24.11 -31.20
CA VAL A 181 1.09 24.98 -30.08
C VAL A 181 0.83 26.46 -30.36
N GLU A 182 1.04 26.95 -31.58
CA GLU A 182 0.66 28.32 -31.94
C GLU A 182 -0.87 28.52 -31.93
N HIS A 183 -1.66 27.51 -32.31
CA HIS A 183 -3.12 27.56 -32.12
C HIS A 183 -3.51 27.59 -30.63
N LEU A 184 -2.87 26.80 -29.76
CA LEU A 184 -3.14 26.83 -28.32
C LEU A 184 -2.89 28.22 -27.72
N LYS A 185 -1.80 28.88 -28.12
CA LYS A 185 -1.51 30.28 -27.75
C LYS A 185 -2.57 31.24 -28.28
N ALA A 186 -2.93 31.13 -29.56
CA ALA A 186 -3.92 32.01 -30.19
C ALA A 186 -5.35 31.84 -29.65
N GLY A 187 -5.64 30.71 -28.99
CA GLY A 187 -6.89 30.44 -28.27
C GLY A 187 -6.83 30.67 -26.76
N ASP A 188 -5.78 31.33 -26.25
CA ASP A 188 -5.54 31.59 -24.81
C ASP A 188 -5.61 30.34 -23.89
N PHE A 189 -5.30 29.16 -24.43
CA PHE A 189 -5.22 27.94 -23.62
C PHE A 189 -3.99 27.97 -22.71
N ARG A 190 -4.15 27.58 -21.45
CA ARG A 190 -2.99 27.25 -20.61
C ARG A 190 -2.52 25.84 -20.94
N PHE A 191 -1.23 25.68 -21.18
CA PHE A 191 -0.62 24.39 -21.42
C PHE A 191 0.81 24.33 -20.88
N SER A 192 1.31 23.13 -20.62
CA SER A 192 2.71 22.86 -20.27
C SER A 192 3.27 21.75 -21.15
N GLY A 193 4.47 21.98 -21.68
CA GLY A 193 5.21 21.00 -22.48
C GLY A 193 6.22 20.24 -21.63
N ASN A 194 6.31 18.93 -21.85
CA ASN A 194 7.35 18.05 -21.32
C ASN A 194 7.95 17.24 -22.47
N GLN A 195 9.22 16.83 -22.36
CA GLN A 195 9.86 15.91 -23.30
C GLN A 195 10.61 14.84 -22.51
N ALA A 196 10.36 13.57 -22.85
CA ALA A 196 10.93 12.44 -22.15
C ALA A 196 11.38 11.35 -23.12
N VAL A 197 12.56 10.78 -22.88
CA VAL A 197 12.97 9.52 -23.50
C VAL A 197 12.65 8.41 -22.51
N ARG A 198 11.81 7.45 -22.92
CA ARG A 198 11.36 6.33 -22.07
C ARG A 198 11.49 5.01 -22.82
N ALA A 199 11.91 3.97 -22.12
CA ALA A 199 11.83 2.59 -22.61
C ALA A 199 10.41 2.03 -22.45
N ALA A 200 10.07 0.95 -23.17
CA ALA A 200 8.75 0.32 -23.12
C ALA A 200 8.29 -0.03 -21.69
N GLU A 201 9.19 -0.58 -20.88
CA GLU A 201 8.96 -0.95 -19.48
C GLU A 201 8.80 0.24 -18.52
N GLN A 202 9.05 1.47 -18.99
CA GLN A 202 8.83 2.72 -18.25
C GLN A 202 7.51 3.41 -18.63
N LEU A 203 6.72 2.82 -19.53
CA LEU A 203 5.41 3.33 -19.95
C LEU A 203 4.28 2.56 -19.23
N PRO A 204 3.11 3.19 -19.00
CA PRO A 204 1.96 2.49 -18.45
C PRO A 204 1.54 1.33 -19.36
N LEU A 205 1.50 0.10 -18.83
CA LEU A 205 1.29 -1.11 -19.64
C LEU A 205 0.01 -1.06 -20.50
N ALA A 206 -1.07 -0.50 -19.94
CA ALA A 206 -2.35 -0.32 -20.64
C ALA A 206 -2.29 0.67 -21.82
N SER A 207 -1.30 1.56 -21.89
CA SER A 207 -1.09 2.48 -23.04
C SER A 207 0.03 2.03 -23.98
N LEU A 208 0.90 1.10 -23.56
CA LEU A 208 2.05 0.65 -24.34
C LEU A 208 1.66 0.11 -25.72
N GLY A 209 0.60 -0.69 -25.83
CA GLY A 209 0.12 -1.20 -27.13
C GLY A 209 -0.29 -0.10 -28.10
N ALA A 210 -0.93 0.97 -27.61
CA ALA A 210 -1.29 2.13 -28.43
C ALA A 210 -0.06 2.95 -28.85
N LEU A 211 0.90 3.16 -27.93
CA LEU A 211 2.17 3.85 -28.22
C LEU A 211 3.06 3.04 -29.18
N ALA A 212 3.05 1.71 -29.10
CA ALA A 212 3.73 0.83 -30.04
C ALA A 212 3.09 0.85 -31.44
N ALA A 213 1.77 1.03 -31.53
CA ALA A 213 1.08 1.20 -32.82
C ALA A 213 1.31 2.58 -33.47
N MET A 214 1.85 3.57 -32.73
CA MET A 214 2.14 4.90 -33.27
C MET A 214 3.38 4.90 -34.19
N LYS A 215 3.25 5.70 -35.26
CA LYS A 215 4.36 6.08 -36.15
C LYS A 215 5.09 7.29 -35.58
N ASP A 216 6.38 7.40 -35.89
CA ASP A 216 7.15 8.59 -35.56
C ASP A 216 6.54 9.83 -36.25
N GLY A 217 6.47 10.94 -35.52
CA GLY A 217 5.74 12.16 -35.88
C GLY A 217 4.23 12.15 -35.55
N GLN A 218 3.64 11.01 -35.18
CA GLN A 218 2.20 10.92 -34.86
C GLN A 218 1.89 11.49 -33.47
N ALA A 219 0.73 12.13 -33.34
CA ALA A 219 0.17 12.62 -32.08
C ALA A 219 -1.18 11.95 -31.74
N VAL A 220 -1.51 11.88 -30.45
CA VAL A 220 -2.81 11.43 -29.93
C VAL A 220 -3.26 12.34 -28.78
N LEU A 221 -4.56 12.65 -28.70
CA LEU A 221 -5.17 13.47 -27.63
C LEU A 221 -6.08 12.63 -26.74
N SER A 222 -5.65 12.46 -25.50
CA SER A 222 -6.41 11.79 -24.43
C SER A 222 -7.02 12.81 -23.45
N PRO A 223 -8.25 12.61 -22.97
CA PRO A 223 -8.81 13.44 -21.90
C PRO A 223 -8.11 13.18 -20.57
N THR A 224 -8.11 14.18 -19.69
CA THR A 224 -7.64 14.10 -18.29
C THR A 224 -8.64 14.81 -17.38
N ALA A 225 -8.49 14.67 -16.06
CA ALA A 225 -9.40 15.30 -15.09
C ALA A 225 -9.48 16.84 -15.20
N ASN A 226 -8.42 17.49 -15.72
CA ASN A 226 -8.32 18.95 -15.82
C ASN A 226 -8.28 19.47 -17.27
N GLY A 227 -8.55 18.62 -18.28
CA GLY A 227 -8.49 18.99 -19.68
C GLY A 227 -7.96 17.87 -20.57
N ALA A 228 -6.86 18.09 -21.28
CA ALA A 228 -6.28 17.15 -22.25
C ALA A 228 -4.79 16.88 -22.02
N LEU A 229 -4.34 15.71 -22.45
CA LEU A 229 -2.94 15.39 -22.66
C LEU A 229 -2.77 14.99 -24.13
N VAL A 230 -1.96 15.76 -24.87
CA VAL A 230 -1.45 15.35 -26.19
C VAL A 230 -0.13 14.64 -25.99
N VAL A 231 0.00 13.43 -26.52
CA VAL A 231 1.26 12.69 -26.58
C VAL A 231 1.67 12.58 -28.04
N VAL A 232 2.88 13.03 -28.35
CA VAL A 232 3.51 12.92 -29.67
C VAL A 232 4.67 11.95 -29.59
N LEU A 233 4.71 10.98 -30.50
CA LEU A 233 5.88 10.15 -30.70
C LEU A 233 6.88 10.91 -31.58
N ALA A 234 7.71 11.77 -30.98
CA ALA A 234 8.70 12.57 -31.71
C ALA A 234 9.78 11.72 -32.40
N GLY A 235 10.01 10.49 -31.93
CA GLY A 235 10.82 9.47 -32.60
C GLY A 235 10.91 8.18 -31.80
N SER A 236 11.29 7.07 -32.43
CA SER A 236 11.49 5.79 -31.76
C SER A 236 12.67 4.99 -32.30
N ARG A 237 13.20 4.10 -31.48
CA ARG A 237 14.27 3.17 -31.86
C ARG A 237 13.99 1.78 -31.32
N MET A 238 13.99 0.77 -32.17
CA MET A 238 13.98 -0.62 -31.72
C MET A 238 15.25 -0.94 -30.92
N GLN A 239 15.06 -1.49 -29.73
CA GLN A 239 16.09 -2.05 -28.87
C GLN A 239 15.49 -3.28 -28.16
N PRO A 240 15.33 -4.41 -28.90
CA PRO A 240 14.81 -5.66 -28.34
C PRO A 240 15.66 -6.17 -27.17
N VAL A 241 15.05 -6.98 -26.32
CA VAL A 241 15.73 -7.77 -25.28
C VAL A 241 15.43 -9.25 -25.48
N THR A 242 16.39 -10.10 -25.12
CA THR A 242 16.23 -11.56 -25.24
C THR A 242 15.44 -12.14 -24.07
N LEU A 243 15.01 -13.40 -24.18
CA LEU A 243 14.28 -14.08 -23.11
C LEU A 243 15.12 -14.14 -21.83
N GLU A 244 16.40 -14.50 -21.95
CA GLU A 244 17.34 -14.64 -20.83
C GLU A 244 17.59 -13.30 -20.11
N GLN A 245 17.56 -12.19 -20.85
CA GLN A 245 17.66 -10.84 -20.30
C GLN A 245 16.38 -10.41 -19.57
N ALA A 246 15.21 -10.89 -20.03
CA ALA A 246 13.91 -10.52 -19.48
C ALA A 246 13.48 -11.43 -18.30
N THR A 247 13.91 -12.69 -18.26
CA THR A 247 13.49 -13.72 -17.29
C THR A 247 13.43 -13.21 -15.84
N PRO A 248 14.47 -12.59 -15.25
CA PRO A 248 14.42 -12.17 -13.84
C PRO A 248 13.34 -11.12 -13.54
N ALA A 249 13.03 -10.27 -14.52
CA ALA A 249 11.97 -9.27 -14.39
C ALA A 249 10.57 -9.89 -14.56
N ILE A 250 10.43 -10.84 -15.50
CA ILE A 250 9.18 -11.57 -15.74
C ILE A 250 8.85 -12.48 -14.55
N GLU A 251 9.80 -13.24 -14.03
CA GLU A 251 9.63 -14.07 -12.82
C GLU A 251 9.15 -13.23 -11.63
N GLN A 252 9.79 -12.09 -11.39
CA GLN A 252 9.42 -11.20 -10.30
C GLN A 252 8.05 -10.53 -10.52
N PHE A 253 7.68 -10.21 -11.76
CA PHE A 253 6.36 -9.70 -12.13
C PHE A 253 5.27 -10.74 -11.88
N LEU A 254 5.38 -11.92 -12.48
CA LEU A 254 4.39 -13.01 -12.38
C LEU A 254 4.24 -13.51 -10.94
N LEU A 255 5.33 -13.58 -10.15
CA LEU A 255 5.25 -13.89 -8.73
C LEU A 255 4.50 -12.81 -7.93
N ASN A 256 4.70 -11.54 -8.24
CA ASN A 256 3.97 -10.44 -7.60
C ASN A 256 2.50 -10.39 -8.02
N GLU A 257 2.18 -10.77 -9.25
CA GLU A 257 0.80 -10.92 -9.74
C GLU A 257 0.07 -12.04 -9.01
N ARG A 258 0.61 -13.28 -9.04
CA ARG A 258 0.05 -14.43 -8.32
C ARG A 258 -0.14 -14.18 -6.82
N ARG A 259 0.77 -13.43 -6.19
CA ARG A 259 0.63 -12.96 -4.79
C ARG A 259 -0.60 -12.09 -4.60
N ARG A 260 -0.80 -11.09 -5.46
CA ARG A 260 -1.97 -10.20 -5.43
C ARG A 260 -3.27 -10.95 -5.69
N GLU A 261 -3.27 -11.91 -6.62
CA GLU A 261 -4.44 -12.74 -6.91
C GLU A 261 -4.83 -13.63 -5.72
N LEU A 262 -3.86 -14.30 -5.08
CA LEU A 262 -4.12 -15.10 -3.89
C LEU A 262 -4.68 -14.25 -2.74
N VAL A 263 -4.07 -13.09 -2.47
CA VAL A 263 -4.56 -12.14 -1.45
C VAL A 263 -5.97 -11.64 -1.78
N ALA A 264 -6.24 -11.28 -3.04
CA ALA A 264 -7.56 -10.81 -3.45
C ALA A 264 -8.63 -11.92 -3.34
N LYS A 265 -8.28 -13.16 -3.70
CA LYS A 265 -9.16 -14.34 -3.57
C LYS A 265 -9.44 -14.69 -2.11
N ASP A 266 -8.43 -14.64 -1.26
CA ASP A 266 -8.55 -14.90 0.18
C ASP A 266 -9.39 -13.83 0.87
N LEU A 267 -9.08 -12.54 0.66
CA LEU A 267 -9.87 -11.42 1.18
C LEU A 267 -11.33 -11.45 0.68
N LYS A 268 -11.58 -11.93 -0.55
CA LYS A 268 -12.94 -12.19 -1.03
C LYS A 268 -13.60 -13.30 -0.21
N GLY A 269 -12.93 -14.43 0.01
CA GLY A 269 -13.45 -15.53 0.84
C GLY A 269 -13.77 -15.09 2.29
N LEU A 270 -12.89 -14.31 2.91
CA LEU A 270 -13.14 -13.71 4.23
C LEU A 270 -14.34 -12.76 4.20
N ARG A 271 -14.50 -11.97 3.14
CA ARG A 271 -15.65 -11.06 2.96
C ARG A 271 -16.96 -11.81 2.73
N ASP A 272 -16.94 -12.88 1.94
CA ASP A 272 -18.12 -13.72 1.66
C ASP A 272 -18.59 -14.47 2.93
N ALA A 273 -17.64 -14.85 3.81
CA ALA A 273 -17.92 -15.54 5.08
C ALA A 273 -18.29 -14.60 6.25
N ALA A 274 -18.05 -13.28 6.12
CA ALA A 274 -18.28 -12.32 7.18
C ALA A 274 -19.71 -11.75 7.17
N LYS A 275 -20.32 -11.61 8.36
CA LYS A 275 -21.56 -10.85 8.52
C LYS A 275 -21.26 -9.34 8.45
N ILE A 276 -21.43 -8.74 7.27
CA ILE A 276 -21.15 -7.32 7.03
C ILE A 276 -22.46 -6.54 6.94
N GLU A 277 -22.71 -5.68 7.93
CA GLU A 277 -23.85 -4.76 7.96
C GLU A 277 -23.40 -3.33 7.62
N TYR A 278 -24.09 -2.70 6.67
CA TYR A 278 -23.85 -1.32 6.28
C TYR A 278 -24.86 -0.40 6.99
N LEU A 279 -24.36 0.57 7.76
CA LEU A 279 -25.18 1.38 8.68
C LEU A 279 -25.19 2.88 8.30
N GLY A 280 -26.25 3.57 8.72
CA GLY A 280 -26.42 5.01 8.51
C GLY A 280 -26.38 5.40 7.04
N ALA A 281 -25.65 6.48 6.72
CA ALA A 281 -25.49 6.99 5.36
C ALA A 281 -24.84 5.98 4.37
N PHE A 282 -24.24 4.90 4.87
CA PHE A 282 -23.57 3.89 4.05
C PHE A 282 -24.45 2.68 3.72
N ALA A 283 -25.70 2.60 4.22
CA ALA A 283 -26.58 1.44 4.05
C ALA A 283 -26.81 1.02 2.58
N GLY A 284 -26.78 1.97 1.64
CA GLY A 284 -26.89 1.69 0.20
C GLY A 284 -25.60 1.22 -0.49
N ALA A 285 -24.45 1.19 0.20
CA ALA A 285 -23.13 0.96 -0.42
C ALA A 285 -22.81 -0.52 -0.74
N ALA A 286 -23.74 -1.45 -0.49
CA ALA A 286 -23.50 -2.89 -0.63
C ALA A 286 -23.30 -3.38 -2.08
N ALA A 287 -23.62 -2.56 -3.10
CA ALA A 287 -23.77 -2.99 -4.49
C ALA A 287 -22.81 -2.35 -5.51
N ALA A 288 -21.66 -1.80 -5.07
CA ALA A 288 -20.63 -1.27 -5.97
C ALA A 288 -19.38 -2.20 -6.02
N PRO A 289 -19.01 -2.77 -7.18
CA PRO A 289 -17.77 -3.53 -7.31
C PRO A 289 -16.55 -2.60 -7.18
N ALA A 290 -15.55 -3.02 -6.40
CA ALA A 290 -14.38 -2.21 -6.06
C ALA A 290 -13.35 -2.11 -7.20
N SER A 291 -13.73 -1.49 -8.32
CA SER A 291 -12.90 -1.35 -9.53
C SER A 291 -12.35 0.08 -9.74
N ALA A 292 -12.61 1.01 -8.81
CA ALA A 292 -12.25 2.43 -8.95
C ALA A 292 -11.07 2.88 -8.06
N ALA A 293 -10.47 1.98 -7.26
CA ALA A 293 -9.45 2.30 -6.26
C ALA A 293 -8.00 2.00 -6.70
N ALA A 294 -7.68 2.25 -7.98
CA ALA A 294 -6.33 2.03 -8.55
C ALA A 294 -5.71 3.29 -9.19
N SER A 295 -6.46 4.40 -9.28
CA SER A 295 -6.07 5.67 -9.89
C SER A 295 -6.12 6.81 -8.87
N GLY A 296 -5.38 6.69 -7.77
CA GLY A 296 -5.57 7.53 -6.58
C GLY A 296 -4.35 7.71 -5.66
N SER A 297 -3.15 7.46 -6.14
CA SER A 297 -1.89 7.84 -5.47
C SER A 297 -1.18 8.91 -6.29
N LYS A 298 -0.76 9.99 -5.64
CA LYS A 298 -0.16 11.20 -6.21
C LYS A 298 1.23 11.43 -5.62
#